data_AF-A0A3D4F5P3-F1
#
_entry.id   AF-A0A3D4F5P3-F1
#
_cell.length_a   1.000
_cell.length_b   1.000
_cell.length_c   1.000
_cell.angle_alpha   90.00
_cell.angle_beta   90.00
_cell.angle_gamma   90.00
#
_symmetry.space_group_name_H-M   'P 1'
#
loop_
_entity.id
_entity.type
_entity.pdbx_description
1 polymer ?
#
loop_
_entity_poly.entity_id
_entity_poly.type
_entity_poly.pdbx_seq_one_letter_code
_entity_poly.pdbx_strand_id
1 'polypeptide(L)' 'MQTVVNGELLEGTWVEEEFSQIKSWHEQQSQVSCCERDEEFREQARQNVIGRLLLQQAAEKLDWEPTQEAV' A
#
# COMPACT_ATOMS: atom_id res chain seq x y z
N MET A 1 -13.78 2.18 -7.98
CA MET A 1 -13.83 3.65 -7.80
C MET A 1 -12.42 4.19 -7.89
N GLN A 2 -12.20 5.28 -8.61
CA GLN A 2 -10.88 5.91 -8.69
C GLN A 2 -10.62 6.73 -7.42
N THR A 3 -9.44 6.57 -6.83
CA THR A 3 -9.01 7.35 -5.65
C THR A 3 -8.02 8.40 -6.12
N VAL A 4 -8.23 9.65 -5.74
CA VAL A 4 -7.33 10.77 -6.05
C VAL A 4 -6.79 11.33 -4.73
N VAL A 5 -5.47 11.43 -4.62
CA VAL A 5 -4.76 11.88 -3.42
C VAL A 5 -3.98 13.14 -3.78
N ASN A 6 -4.39 14.30 -3.25
CA ASN A 6 -3.77 15.60 -3.54
C ASN A 6 -3.64 15.92 -5.04
N GLY A 7 -4.56 15.42 -5.88
CA GLY A 7 -4.55 15.63 -7.33
C GLY A 7 -3.83 14.55 -8.12
N GLU A 8 -3.17 13.60 -7.46
CA GLU A 8 -2.55 12.45 -8.08
C GLU A 8 -3.50 11.25 -8.09
N LEU A 9 -3.60 10.57 -9.23
CA LEU A 9 -4.43 9.38 -9.35
C LEU A 9 -3.72 8.19 -8.70
N LEU A 10 -4.41 7.52 -7.79
CA LEU A 10 -3.92 6.28 -7.21
C LEU A 10 -4.23 5.14 -8.18
N GLU A 11 -3.18 4.61 -8.80
CA GLU A 11 -3.27 3.52 -9.77
C GLU A 11 -3.84 2.25 -9.12
N GLY A 12 -4.86 1.67 -9.76
CA GLY A 12 -5.52 0.48 -9.22
C GLY A 12 -4.59 -0.72 -9.09
N THR A 13 -3.58 -0.82 -9.97
CA THR A 13 -2.56 -1.87 -9.93
C THR A 13 -1.74 -1.85 -8.64
N TRP A 14 -1.43 -0.67 -8.09
CA TRP A 14 -0.69 -0.55 -6.82
C TRP A 14 -1.45 -1.16 -5.64
N VAL A 15 -2.78 -1.03 -5.65
CA VAL A 15 -3.65 -1.62 -4.62
C VAL A 15 -3.70 -3.14 -4.77
N GLU A 16 -3.81 -3.65 -5.99
CA GLU A 16 -3.83 -5.11 -6.23
C GLU A 16 -2.49 -5.77 -5.89
N GLU A 17 -1.37 -5.11 -6.19
CA GLU A 17 -0.04 -5.57 -5.82
C GLU A 17 0.13 -5.65 -4.30
N GLU A 18 -0.24 -4.58 -3.58
CA GLU A 18 -0.19 -4.54 -2.12
C GLU A 18 -1.12 -5.59 -1.49
N PHE A 19 -2.36 -5.71 -2.02
CA PHE A 19 -3.32 -6.73 -1.58
C PHE A 19 -2.74 -8.14 -1.74
N SER A 20 -2.11 -8.42 -2.88
CA SER A 20 -1.48 -9.73 -3.15
C SER A 20 -0.36 -10.03 -2.15
N GLN A 21 0.42 -9.03 -1.76
CA GLN A 21 1.48 -9.19 -0.74
C GLN A 21 0.90 -9.45 0.65
N ILE A 22 -0.10 -8.67 1.08
CA ILE A 22 -0.78 -8.85 2.38
C ILE A 22 -1.40 -10.25 2.46
N LYS A 23 -2.10 -10.67 1.41
CA LYS A 23 -2.73 -11.99 1.33
C LYS A 23 -1.70 -13.11 1.40
N SER A 24 -0.63 -13.04 0.61
CA SER A 24 0.45 -14.04 0.63
C SER A 24 1.10 -14.17 2.00
N TRP A 25 1.35 -13.05 2.69
CA TRP A 25 1.90 -13.08 4.05
C TRP A 25 0.98 -13.81 5.03
N HIS A 26 -0.31 -13.49 5.02
CA HIS A 26 -1.30 -14.14 5.89
C HIS A 26 -1.48 -15.63 5.57
N GLU A 27 -1.53 -16.00 4.30
CA GLU A 27 -1.65 -17.40 3.85
C GLU A 27 -0.45 -18.24 4.31
N GLN A 28 0.77 -17.69 4.24
CA GLN A 28 1.98 -18.34 4.74
C GLN A 28 1.97 -18.55 6.26
N GLN A 29 1.45 -17.58 7.02
CA GLN A 29 1.46 -17.64 8.49
C GLN A 29 0.36 -18.53 9.07
N SER A 30 -0.82 -18.57 8.46
CA SER A 30 -2.01 -19.16 9.10
C SER A 30 -2.53 -20.46 8.48
N GLN A 31 -2.07 -20.88 7.30
CA GLN A 31 -2.62 -22.03 6.55
C GLN A 31 -4.15 -22.00 6.31
N VAL A 32 -4.83 -20.86 6.56
CA VAL A 32 -6.28 -20.70 6.34
C VAL A 32 -6.51 -20.01 5.00
N SER A 33 -7.48 -20.52 4.22
CA SER A 33 -7.91 -19.92 2.95
C SER A 33 -8.52 -18.54 3.21
N CYS A 34 -7.79 -17.50 2.80
CA CYS A 34 -8.01 -16.11 3.22
C CYS A 34 -9.21 -15.38 2.57
N CYS A 35 -10.04 -16.06 1.77
CA CYS A 35 -11.11 -15.40 0.99
C CYS A 35 -12.12 -14.61 1.85
N GLU A 36 -12.34 -15.01 3.09
CA GLU A 36 -13.27 -14.33 4.01
C GLU A 36 -12.78 -12.92 4.43
N ARG A 37 -11.48 -12.64 4.29
CA ARG A 37 -10.86 -11.37 4.71
C ARG A 37 -10.36 -10.54 3.52
N ASP A 38 -10.69 -10.92 2.29
CA ASP A 38 -10.22 -10.22 1.10
C ASP A 38 -10.65 -8.74 1.09
N GLU A 39 -11.85 -8.41 1.58
CA GLU A 39 -12.31 -7.02 1.69
C GLU A 39 -11.47 -6.21 2.69
N GLU A 40 -11.16 -6.79 3.85
CA GLU A 40 -10.31 -6.20 4.87
C GLU A 40 -8.90 -5.94 4.34
N PHE A 41 -8.30 -6.92 3.65
CA PHE A 41 -6.97 -6.79 3.07
C PHE A 41 -6.94 -5.79 1.92
N ARG A 42 -8.01 -5.67 1.13
CA ARG A 42 -8.14 -4.64 0.08
C ARG A 42 -8.26 -3.25 0.66
N GLU A 43 -8.98 -3.09 1.77
CA GLU A 43 -9.02 -1.83 2.53
C GLU A 43 -7.63 -1.47 3.04
N GLN A 44 -6.96 -2.41 3.71
CA GLN A 44 -5.62 -2.21 4.23
C GLN A 44 -4.61 -1.86 3.11
N ALA A 45 -4.66 -2.59 1.99
CA ALA A 45 -3.83 -2.32 0.83
C ALA A 45 -4.00 -0.89 0.31
N ARG A 46 -5.25 -0.44 0.19
CA ARG A 46 -5.54 0.92 -0.24
C ARG A 46 -4.98 1.96 0.72
N GLN A 47 -5.16 1.76 2.03
CA GLN A 47 -4.62 2.69 3.05
C GLN A 47 -3.09 2.73 3.03
N ASN A 48 -2.42 1.59 2.84
CA ASN A 48 -0.97 1.51 2.72
C ASN A 48 -0.46 2.28 1.50
N VAL A 49 -1.10 2.10 0.33
CA VAL A 49 -0.74 2.82 -0.91
C VAL A 49 -0.96 4.32 -0.74
N ILE A 50 -2.10 4.75 -0.18
CA ILE A 50 -2.36 6.17 0.12
C ILE A 50 -1.28 6.73 1.05
N GLY A 51 -0.92 6.01 2.11
CA GLY A 51 0.11 6.43 3.06
C GLY A 51 1.47 6.62 2.39
N ARG A 52 1.90 5.66 1.54
CA ARG A 52 3.16 5.78 0.79
C ARG A 52 3.14 6.97 -0.16
N LEU A 53 2.03 7.19 -0.86
CA LEU A 53 1.89 8.33 -1.77
C LEU A 53 1.98 9.67 -1.03
N LEU A 54 1.31 9.78 0.12
CA LEU A 54 1.40 10.97 0.97
C LEU A 54 2.82 11.22 1.50
N LEU A 55 3.53 10.16 1.89
CA LEU A 55 4.91 10.26 2.33
C LEU A 55 5.84 10.71 1.19
N GLN A 56 5.64 10.18 -0.01
CA GLN A 56 6.39 10.60 -1.20
C GLN A 56 6.14 12.08 -1.52
N GLN A 57 4.87 12.50 -1.58
CA GLN A 57 4.52 13.90 -1.83
C GLN A 57 5.08 14.84 -0.75
N ALA A 58 5.09 14.40 0.52
CA ALA A 58 5.69 15.15 1.61
C ALA A 58 7.21 15.25 1.47
N ALA A 59 7.89 14.16 1.10
CA ALA A 59 9.33 14.15 0.86
C ALA A 59 9.72 15.09 -0.29
N GLU A 60 9.01 15.03 -1.42
CA GLU A 60 9.20 15.94 -2.56
C GLU A 60 9.00 17.41 -2.15
N LYS A 61 7.95 17.69 -1.37
CA LYS A 61 7.68 19.05 -0.87
C LYS A 61 8.76 19.57 0.07
N LEU A 62 9.43 18.69 0.81
CA LEU A 62 10.47 19.04 1.79
C LEU A 62 11.88 19.00 1.19
N ASP A 63 12.03 18.66 -0.10
CA ASP A 63 13.34 18.36 -0.73
C ASP A 63 14.13 17.33 0.11
N TRP A 64 13.40 16.35 0.65
CA TRP A 64 13.96 15.33 1.53
C TRP A 64 14.36 14.10 0.73
N GLU A 65 15.59 13.64 0.94
CA GLU A 65 16.10 12.38 0.39
C GLU A 65 16.46 11.39 1.50
N PRO A 66 16.20 10.08 1.30
CA PRO A 66 16.62 9.07 2.25
C PRO A 66 18.14 8.99 2.35
N THR A 67 18.67 8.91 3.57
CA THR A 67 20.08 8.64 3.81
C THR A 67 20.41 7.17 3.51
N GLN A 68 21.56 6.91 2.89
CA GLN A 68 22.02 5.55 2.55
C GLN A 68 22.52 4.76 3.78
N GLU A 69 22.17 5.14 5.00
CA GLU A 69 22.58 4.42 6.20
C GLU A 69 21.79 3.11 6.28
N ALA A 70 22.46 2.00 5.96
CA ALA A 70 21.92 0.66 6.17
C ALA A 70 21.71 0.42 7.68
N VAL A 71 20.47 0.13 8.07
CA VAL A 71 20.10 -0.36 9.41
C VAL A 71 20.12 -1.88 9.42
#